data_AF-K6ZIR7-F1
#
_entry.id   AF-K6ZIR7-F1
#
_cell.length_a   1.000
_cell.length_b   1.000
_cell.length_c   1.000
_cell.angle_alpha   90.00
_cell.angle_beta   90.00
_cell.angle_gamma   90.00
#
_symmetry.space_group_name_H-M   'P 1'
#
loop_
_entity.id
_entity.type
_entity.pdbx_description
1 polymer ?
#
loop_
_entity_poly.entity_id
_entity_poly.type
_entity_poly.pdbx_seq_one_letter_code
_entity_poly.pdbx_strand_id
1 'polypeptide(L)' 'MQTYEIDFHNAEGSVCSKKHVDIKTEIIASSPDKPNSITKKIIFRCEDHLHCDVAEMERLAATEELAQRGRKND' A
#
# COMPACT_ATOMS: atom_id res chain seq x y z
N MET A 1 -26.83 -3.65 -3.89
CA MET A 1 -25.42 -3.80 -3.44
C MET A 1 -24.61 -4.01 -4.70
N GLN A 2 -23.93 -2.97 -5.21
CA GLN A 2 -23.09 -3.12 -6.40
C GLN A 2 -21.78 -3.79 -5.95
N THR A 3 -21.54 -5.02 -6.41
CA THR A 3 -20.24 -5.68 -6.30
C THR A 3 -19.33 -5.08 -7.37
N TYR A 4 -18.44 -4.18 -6.97
CA TYR A 4 -17.32 -3.79 -7.80
C TYR A 4 -16.39 -4.99 -7.86
N GLU A 5 -16.36 -5.71 -8.97
CA GLU A 5 -15.25 -6.63 -9.24
C GLU A 5 -14.01 -5.76 -9.42
N ILE A 6 -13.25 -5.60 -8.33
CA ILE A 6 -11.92 -5.03 -8.40
C ILE A 6 -11.09 -6.07 -9.13
N ASP A 7 -10.72 -5.78 -10.37
CA ASP A 7 -9.75 -6.57 -11.11
C ASP A 7 -8.37 -6.41 -10.44
N PHE A 8 -8.11 -7.23 -9.44
CA PHE A 8 -6.85 -7.21 -8.69
C PHE A 8 -5.63 -7.50 -9.58
N HIS A 9 -5.80 -8.14 -10.75
CA HIS A 9 -4.69 -8.38 -11.67
C HIS A 9 -4.24 -7.11 -12.40
N ASN A 10 -5.15 -6.15 -12.61
CA ASN A 10 -4.89 -4.90 -13.33
C ASN A 10 -4.87 -3.67 -12.40
N ALA A 11 -5.38 -3.79 -11.18
CA ALA A 11 -5.48 -2.70 -10.20
C ALA A 11 -4.42 -2.77 -9.07
N GLU A 12 -3.83 -3.93 -8.79
CA GLU A 12 -2.82 -4.06 -7.72
C GLU A 12 -1.41 -3.79 -8.27
N GLY A 13 -1.01 -2.52 -8.26
CA GLY A 13 0.39 -2.17 -8.33
C GLY A 13 1.07 -2.50 -7.00
N SER A 14 2.33 -2.94 -7.04
CA SER A 14 3.20 -2.83 -5.88
C SER A 14 3.27 -1.37 -5.42
N VAL A 15 3.77 -1.14 -4.21
CA VAL A 15 3.91 0.22 -3.66
C VAL A 15 4.56 1.21 -4.65
N CYS A 16 5.56 0.76 -5.40
CA CYS A 16 6.31 1.54 -6.39
C CYS A 16 5.74 1.48 -7.83
N SER A 17 4.45 1.13 -7.98
CA SER A 17 3.76 1.03 -9.28
C SER A 17 4.31 -0.02 -10.27
N LYS A 18 5.20 -0.92 -9.81
CA LYS A 18 5.64 -2.11 -10.55
C LYS A 18 4.65 -3.26 -10.38
N LYS A 19 4.73 -4.28 -11.24
CA LYS A 19 3.93 -5.51 -11.10
C LYS A 19 4.13 -6.10 -9.70
N HIS A 20 3.03 -6.36 -9.00
CA HIS A 20 3.12 -7.00 -7.70
C HIS A 20 3.45 -8.49 -7.85
N VAL A 21 4.10 -9.05 -6.83
CA VAL A 21 4.20 -10.49 -6.60
C VAL A 21 3.23 -10.87 -5.48
N ASP A 22 2.88 -12.16 -5.34
CA ASP A 22 1.93 -12.65 -4.33
C ASP A 22 2.50 -12.64 -2.89
N ILE A 23 3.07 -11.51 -2.49
CA ILE A 23 3.67 -11.24 -1.19
C ILE A 23 3.30 -9.82 -0.77
N LYS A 24 2.77 -9.71 0.45
CA LYS A 24 2.29 -8.46 1.02
C LYS A 24 2.84 -8.23 2.42
N THR A 25 3.02 -6.96 2.77
CA THR A 25 3.29 -6.51 4.13
C THR A 25 1.97 -6.05 4.76
N GLU A 26 1.59 -6.67 5.87
CA GLU A 26 0.43 -6.26 6.67
C GLU A 26 0.91 -5.56 7.94
N ILE A 27 0.44 -4.32 8.15
CA ILE A 27 0.79 -3.51 9.32
C ILE A 27 -0.49 -3.25 10.10
N ILE A 28 -0.51 -3.71 11.34
CA ILE A 28 -1.64 -3.58 12.26
C ILE A 28 -1.19 -2.69 13.41
N ALA A 29 -1.76 -1.50 13.51
CA ALA A 29 -1.39 -0.52 14.52
C ALA A 29 -2.64 0.11 15.13
N SER A 30 -2.53 0.59 16.37
CA SER A 30 -3.58 1.43 16.96
C SER A 30 -3.71 2.71 16.16
N SER A 31 -4.94 3.17 15.91
CA SER A 31 -5.16 4.40 15.16
C SER A 31 -4.86 5.62 16.04
N PRO A 32 -3.95 6.52 15.62
CA PRO A 32 -3.63 7.72 16.40
C PRO A 32 -4.83 8.69 16.47
N ASP A 33 -5.67 8.72 15.44
CA ASP A 33 -6.77 9.68 15.30
C ASP A 33 -8.07 9.22 15.97
N LYS A 34 -8.17 7.93 16.32
CA LYS A 34 -9.40 7.32 16.83
C LYS A 34 -9.09 6.38 18.00
N PRO A 35 -9.35 6.80 19.26
CA PRO A 35 -9.14 5.94 20.42
C PRO A 35 -9.97 4.66 20.30
N ASN A 36 -9.41 3.53 20.79
CA ASN A 36 -10.00 2.19 20.69
C ASN A 36 -10.24 1.68 19.27
N SER A 37 -9.48 2.15 18.28
CA SER A 37 -9.53 1.64 16.92
C SER A 37 -8.16 1.17 16.43
N ILE A 38 -8.18 0.24 15.48
CA ILE A 38 -7.01 -0.34 14.86
C ILE A 38 -7.05 0.00 13.37
N THR A 39 -5.91 0.41 12.84
CA THR A 39 -5.70 0.62 11.40
C THR A 39 -4.93 -0.57 10.85
N LYS A 40 -5.42 -1.12 9.74
CA LYS A 40 -4.71 -2.14 8.95
C LYS A 40 -4.26 -1.52 7.64
N LYS A 41 -2.95 -1.52 7.39
CA LYS A 41 -2.35 -1.12 6.11
C LYS A 41 -1.83 -2.37 5.40
N ILE A 42 -2.17 -2.52 4.13
CA ILE A 42 -1.70 -3.62 3.28
C ILE A 42 -0.84 -3.01 2.17
N ILE A 43 0.39 -3.47 2.05
CA ILE A 43 1.35 -2.97 1.06
C ILE A 43 1.81 -4.13 0.19
N PHE A 44 1.54 -4.05 -1.12
CA PHE A 44 1.99 -5.04 -2.10
C PHE A 44 3.45 -4.83 -2.49
N ARG A 45 4.20 -5.93 -2.61
CA ARG A 45 5.61 -5.93 -3.00
C ARG A 45 5.77 -6.23 -4.49
N CYS A 46 6.86 -5.74 -5.08
CA CYS A 46 7.38 -6.24 -6.35
C CYS A 46 8.66 -7.04 -6.10
N GLU A 47 9.22 -7.64 -7.15
CA GLU A 47 10.46 -8.41 -7.10
C GLU A 47 11.63 -7.61 -6.48
N ASP A 48 11.74 -6.32 -6.79
CA ASP A 48 12.82 -5.47 -6.27
C ASP A 48 12.74 -5.19 -4.76
N HIS A 49 11.53 -5.30 -4.18
CA HIS A 49 11.28 -5.01 -2.76
C HIS A 49 10.87 -6.27 -1.99
N LEU A 50 11.23 -7.44 -2.50
CA LEU A 50 10.93 -8.72 -1.87
C LEU A 50 11.55 -8.84 -0.46
N HIS A 51 12.77 -8.31 -0.30
CA HIS A 51 13.57 -8.45 0.92
C HIS A 51 13.57 -7.23 1.84
N CYS A 52 12.87 -6.16 1.46
CA CYS A 52 12.73 -4.96 2.29
C CYS A 52 12.02 -5.27 3.61
N ASP A 53 12.46 -4.67 4.70
CA ASP A 53 11.76 -4.81 5.98
C ASP A 53 10.45 -3.99 6.01
N VAL A 54 9.71 -4.09 7.12
CA VAL A 54 8.45 -3.34 7.30
C VAL A 54 8.69 -1.84 7.20
N ALA A 55 9.79 -1.34 7.79
CA ALA A 55 10.08 0.09 7.83
C ALA A 55 10.43 0.66 6.45
N GLU A 56 11.17 -0.08 5.62
CA GLU A 56 11.38 0.25 4.21
C GLU A 56 10.08 0.28 3.44
N MET A 57 9.23 -0.72 3.60
CA MET A 57 7.94 -0.77 2.92
C MET A 57 7.03 0.40 3.33
N GLU A 58 7.05 0.81 4.60
CA GLU A 58 6.34 2.00 5.06
C GLU A 58 6.87 3.29 4.45
N ARG A 59 8.21 3.44 4.36
CA ARG A 59 8.84 4.60 3.71
C ARG A 59 8.45 4.68 2.24
N LEU A 60 8.54 3.57 1.50
CA LEU A 60 8.12 3.51 0.10
C LEU A 60 6.65 3.92 -0.07
N ALA A 61 5.77 3.43 0.80
CA ALA A 61 4.35 3.79 0.75
C ALA A 61 4.10 5.27 1.03
N ALA A 62 4.84 5.86 1.97
CA ALA A 62 4.74 7.30 2.25
C ALA A 62 5.25 8.14 1.07
N THR A 63 6.37 7.76 0.45
CA THR A 63 6.91 8.45 -0.73
C THR A 63 5.93 8.44 -1.90
N GLU A 64 5.32 7.28 -2.15
CA GLU A 64 4.38 7.12 -3.27
C GLU A 64 3.06 7.84 -3.02
N GLU A 65 2.57 7.87 -1.78
CA GLU A 65 1.41 8.66 -1.39
C GLU A 65 1.65 10.17 -1.62
N LEU A 66 2.85 10.67 -1.30
CA LEU A 66 3.25 12.05 -1.57
C LEU A 66 3.31 12.33 -3.08
N ALA A 67 3.91 11.44 -3.86
CA ALA A 67 3.98 11.57 -5.32
C ALA A 67 2.59 11.59 -5.96
N GLN A 68 1.67 10.76 -5.49
CA GLN A 68 0.29 10.74 -5.95
C GLN A 68 -0.50 12.00 -5.59
N ARG A 69 -0.23 12.61 -4.42
CA ARG A 69 -0.84 13.89 -4.03
C ARG A 69 -0.34 15.03 -4.92
N GLY A 70 0.94 15.01 -5.32
CA GLY A 70 1.49 15.97 -6.29
C GLY A 70 0.78 15.90 -7.64
N ARG A 71 0.64 14.69 -8.21
CA ARG A 71 -0.03 14.45 -9.51
C ARG A 71 -1.51 14.83 -9.57
N LYS A 72 -2.19 15.02 -8.43
CA LYS A 72 -3.62 15.38 -8.38
C LYS A 72 -3.86 16.90 -8.42
N ASN A 73 -2.81 17.71 -8.33
CA ASN A 73 -2.89 19.17 -8.32
C ASN A 73 -2.45 19.82 -9.66
N ASP A 74 -2.13 19.00 -10.67
CA ASP A 74 -1.89 19.38 -12.07
C ASP A 74 -3.11 19.00 -12.94
#